data_AF-A0A7J6M3G1-F1
#
_entry.id   AF-A0A7J6M3G1-F1
#
_cell.length_a   1.000
_cell.length_b   1.000
_cell.length_c   1.000
_cell.angle_alpha   90.00
_cell.angle_beta   90.00
_cell.angle_gamma   90.00
#
_symmetry.space_group_name_H-M   'P 1'
#
loop_
_entity.id
_entity.type
_entity.pdbx_description
1 polymer ?
#
loop_
_entity_poly.entity_id
_entity_poly.type
_entity_poly.pdbx_seq_one_letter_code
_entity_poly.pdbx_strand_id
1 'polypeptide(L)'
;MDSFNAPLQPANVEQGYPSNSILVYGLNVGGPEIAMLVRKVISLSIATAVVVVITTILGDVFFHYVSSGTFFSIVIGLLVPACGYYGAKNNDRSLIGMFCACGLCGAIWAIFQIMSGVGLVGFLKVVIEYCGPHGETKKSGGPLECEEVTKDWDEAQYDDAKHLVDIAGWFIAGIICLALPAFILKCASFVYGFKLFNRMQNGAVIVVPPTNHGQTFPVAVQQQHQL
;
A
#
# COMPACT_ATOMS: atom_id res chain seq x y z
N MET A 1 16.87 -15.56 -19.37
CA MET A 1 16.77 -14.32 -18.56
C MET A 1 17.51 -14.63 -17.27
N ASP A 2 18.82 -14.90 -17.37
CA ASP A 2 19.59 -15.64 -16.35
C ASP A 2 20.97 -15.00 -16.14
N SER A 3 20.98 -13.70 -15.84
CA SER A 3 22.23 -12.94 -15.62
C SER A 3 22.09 -11.84 -14.56
N PHE A 4 21.38 -12.14 -13.47
CA PHE A 4 21.34 -11.30 -12.26
C PHE A 4 21.54 -12.19 -11.03
N ASN A 5 22.79 -12.61 -10.75
CA ASN A 5 23.22 -13.08 -9.44
C ASN A 5 24.76 -13.22 -9.42
N ALA A 6 25.46 -12.11 -9.67
CA ALA A 6 26.80 -11.98 -9.12
C ALA A 6 26.62 -11.43 -7.69
N PRO A 7 26.95 -12.19 -6.63
CA PRO A 7 26.99 -11.62 -5.30
C PRO A 7 28.00 -10.47 -5.33
N LEU A 8 27.52 -9.25 -5.08
CA LEU A 8 28.36 -8.08 -4.89
C LEU A 8 29.38 -8.45 -3.80
N GLN A 9 30.63 -8.69 -4.21
CA GLN A 9 31.72 -8.82 -3.26
C GLN A 9 31.68 -7.56 -2.39
N PRO A 10 31.70 -7.69 -1.05
CA PRO A 10 31.79 -6.53 -0.19
C PRO A 10 33.11 -5.84 -0.57
N ALA A 11 33.01 -4.71 -1.24
CA ALA A 11 34.15 -3.91 -1.58
C ALA A 11 34.83 -3.58 -0.24
N ASN A 12 36.02 -4.15 -0.01
CA ASN A 12 36.90 -3.82 1.10
C ASN A 12 37.36 -2.38 0.88
N VAL A 13 36.46 -1.44 1.10
CA VAL A 13 36.75 -0.04 1.14
C VAL A 13 36.79 0.28 2.63
N GLU A 14 38.01 0.33 3.18
CA GLU A 14 38.33 1.08 4.39
C GLU A 14 38.13 2.58 4.13
N GLN A 15 36.93 2.96 3.67
CA GLN A 15 36.50 4.34 3.62
C GLN A 15 36.15 4.69 5.05
N GLY A 16 37.05 5.45 5.69
CA GLY A 16 36.80 6.05 6.99
C GLY A 16 35.37 6.57 7.05
N TYR A 17 34.63 6.13 8.08
CA TYR A 17 33.25 6.52 8.28
C TYR A 17 33.13 8.04 8.11
N PRO A 18 32.30 8.54 7.18
CA PRO A 18 32.08 9.96 7.08
C PRO A 18 31.58 10.43 8.45
N SER A 19 32.32 11.35 9.09
CA SER A 19 32.11 11.86 10.46
C SER A 19 30.72 12.48 10.72
N ASN A 20 29.80 12.41 9.75
CA ASN A 20 28.44 12.96 9.76
C ASN A 20 27.40 11.87 9.50
N SER A 21 27.56 10.71 10.14
CA SER A 21 26.63 9.59 10.02
C SER A 21 25.46 9.81 10.99
N ILE A 22 24.23 9.95 10.49
CA ILE A 22 23.04 10.23 11.30
C ILE A 22 22.24 8.95 11.48
N LEU A 23 21.99 8.55 12.73
CA LEU A 23 21.15 7.41 13.05
C LEU A 23 19.65 7.77 12.93
N VAL A 24 18.93 7.05 12.07
CA VAL A 24 17.50 7.25 11.81
C VAL A 24 16.79 5.90 11.86
N TYR A 25 15.90 5.70 12.84
CA TYR A 25 15.20 4.42 13.05
C TYR A 25 16.15 3.21 13.14
N GLY A 26 17.32 3.40 13.74
CA GLY A 26 18.36 2.38 13.85
C GLY A 26 19.21 2.16 12.58
N LEU A 27 18.97 2.91 11.50
CA LEU A 27 19.78 2.90 10.29
C LEU A 27 20.79 4.02 10.34
N ASN A 28 22.08 3.73 10.11
CA ASN A 28 23.09 4.77 10.00
C ASN A 28 23.15 5.28 8.56
N VAL A 29 22.77 6.53 8.35
CA VAL A 29 22.59 7.10 7.02
C VAL A 29 23.68 8.13 6.75
N GLY A 30 24.35 7.97 5.60
CA GLY A 30 25.33 8.93 5.09
C GLY A 30 24.66 10.22 4.61
N GLY A 31 24.58 11.21 5.50
CA GLY A 31 24.15 12.57 5.18
C GLY A 31 22.66 12.90 5.46
N PRO A 32 22.35 14.17 5.73
CA PRO A 32 21.02 14.62 6.16
C PRO A 32 19.94 14.49 5.07
N GLU A 33 20.31 14.54 3.79
CA GLU A 33 19.35 14.46 2.68
C GLU A 33 18.70 13.07 2.61
N ILE A 34 19.50 11.99 2.69
CA ILE A 34 19.02 10.61 2.63
C ILE A 34 18.26 10.27 3.93
N ALA A 35 18.72 10.76 5.07
CA ALA A 35 18.06 10.61 6.37
C ALA A 35 16.62 11.16 6.32
N MET A 36 16.41 12.35 5.75
CA MET A 36 15.06 12.90 5.57
C MET A 36 14.19 12.06 4.63
N LEU A 37 14.78 11.52 3.56
CA LEU A 37 14.05 10.70 2.60
C LEU A 37 13.56 9.39 3.24
N VAL A 38 14.44 8.70 3.98
CA VAL A 38 14.10 7.46 4.71
C VAL A 38 13.02 7.73 5.75
N ARG A 39 13.08 8.85 6.49
CA ARG A 39 12.01 9.22 7.44
C ARG A 39 10.66 9.38 6.79
N LYS A 40 10.61 10.03 5.63
CA LYS A 40 9.38 10.22 4.87
C LYS A 40 8.82 8.89 4.36
N VAL A 41 9.66 8.04 3.76
CA VAL A 41 9.23 6.74 3.24
C VAL A 41 8.65 5.87 4.36
N ILE A 42 9.36 5.71 5.47
CA ILE A 42 8.91 4.88 6.60
C ILE A 42 7.61 5.45 7.21
N SER A 43 7.54 6.77 7.42
CA SER A 43 6.33 7.41 7.95
C SER A 43 5.11 7.21 7.02
N LEU A 44 5.29 7.39 5.71
CA LEU A 44 4.25 7.17 4.71
C LEU A 44 3.80 5.69 4.67
N SER A 45 4.73 4.75 4.78
CA SER A 45 4.41 3.31 4.84
C SER A 45 3.58 2.96 6.07
N ILE A 46 3.93 3.49 7.24
CA ILE A 46 3.16 3.28 8.48
C ILE A 46 1.78 3.93 8.36
N ALA A 47 1.69 5.17 7.89
CA ALA A 47 0.42 5.85 7.70
C ALA A 47 -0.50 5.08 6.74
N THR A 48 0.06 4.57 5.64
CA THR A 48 -0.70 3.76 4.66
C THR A 48 -1.18 2.46 5.29
N ALA A 49 -0.34 1.77 6.07
CA ALA A 49 -0.73 0.54 6.77
C ALA A 49 -1.90 0.79 7.75
N VAL A 50 -1.84 1.88 8.52
CA VAL A 50 -2.92 2.26 9.45
C VAL A 50 -4.21 2.54 8.70
N VAL A 51 -4.15 3.31 7.60
CA VAL A 51 -5.34 3.61 6.79
C VAL A 51 -5.95 2.32 6.24
N VAL A 52 -5.15 1.40 5.70
CA VAL A 52 -5.62 0.11 5.18
C VAL A 52 -6.31 -0.71 6.27
N VAL A 53 -5.73 -0.79 7.47
CA VAL A 53 -6.33 -1.52 8.60
C VAL A 53 -7.67 -0.90 9.00
N ILE A 54 -7.73 0.43 9.15
CA ILE A 54 -8.97 1.12 9.50
C ILE A 54 -10.05 0.90 8.45
N THR A 55 -9.73 1.09 7.16
CA THR A 55 -10.72 0.91 6.08
C THR A 55 -11.21 -0.53 5.99
N THR A 56 -10.34 -1.50 6.26
CA THR A 56 -10.69 -2.92 6.25
C THR A 56 -11.63 -3.28 7.40
N ILE A 57 -11.33 -2.83 8.62
CA ILE A 57 -12.18 -3.05 9.80
C ILE A 57 -13.55 -2.39 9.60
N LEU A 58 -13.57 -1.15 9.10
CA LEU A 58 -14.84 -0.47 8.81
C LEU A 58 -15.66 -1.28 7.80
N GLY A 59 -15.04 -1.74 6.71
CA GLY A 59 -15.72 -2.59 5.72
C GLY A 59 -16.33 -3.85 6.34
N ASP A 60 -15.55 -4.59 7.13
CA ASP A 60 -16.01 -5.82 7.77
C ASP A 60 -17.17 -5.55 8.76
N VAL A 61 -17.09 -4.48 9.55
CA VAL A 61 -18.13 -4.09 10.52
C VAL A 61 -19.43 -3.72 9.80
N PHE A 62 -19.35 -3.01 8.67
CA PHE A 62 -20.55 -2.55 7.95
C PHE A 62 -21.24 -3.66 7.14
N PHE A 63 -20.48 -4.58 6.54
CA PHE A 63 -21.05 -5.61 5.68
C PHE A 63 -21.28 -6.96 6.38
N HIS A 64 -20.89 -7.09 7.65
CA HIS A 64 -20.95 -8.35 8.41
C HIS A 64 -20.35 -9.56 7.66
N TYR A 65 -19.42 -9.29 6.72
CA TYR A 65 -18.88 -10.29 5.83
C TYR A 65 -17.43 -10.57 6.22
N VAL A 66 -17.25 -11.37 7.27
CA VAL A 66 -15.93 -11.83 7.69
C VAL A 66 -15.45 -12.86 6.66
N SER A 67 -14.84 -12.38 5.58
CA SER A 67 -14.21 -13.22 4.58
C SER A 67 -12.81 -13.60 5.04
N SER A 68 -12.39 -14.84 4.79
CA SER A 68 -11.00 -15.29 4.97
C SER A 68 -10.00 -14.41 4.20
N GLY A 69 -10.45 -13.69 3.17
CA GLY A 69 -9.66 -12.73 2.41
C GLY A 69 -9.13 -11.56 3.26
N THR A 70 -9.86 -11.12 4.29
CA THR A 70 -9.47 -9.96 5.11
C THR A 70 -8.13 -10.19 5.81
N PHE A 71 -7.91 -11.40 6.34
CA PHE A 71 -6.66 -11.76 6.99
C PHE A 71 -5.47 -11.67 6.02
N PHE A 72 -5.61 -12.22 4.81
CA PHE A 72 -4.57 -12.14 3.79
C PHE A 72 -4.28 -10.70 3.36
N SER A 73 -5.31 -9.86 3.24
CA SER A 73 -5.14 -8.45 2.91
C SER A 73 -4.34 -7.68 3.97
N ILE A 74 -4.56 -7.96 5.26
CA ILE A 74 -3.79 -7.33 6.34
C ILE A 74 -2.33 -7.78 6.28
N VAL A 75 -2.08 -9.09 6.13
CA VAL A 75 -0.71 -9.63 6.06
C VAL A 75 0.05 -9.04 4.88
N ILE A 76 -0.56 -9.01 3.69
CA ILE A 76 0.04 -8.38 2.49
C ILE A 76 0.23 -6.87 2.71
N GLY A 77 -0.74 -6.20 3.34
CA GLY A 77 -0.67 -4.78 3.67
C GLY A 77 0.50 -4.41 4.60
N LEU A 78 0.89 -5.32 5.50
CA LEU A 78 2.05 -5.15 6.39
C LEU A 78 3.37 -5.60 5.77
N LEU A 79 3.33 -6.58 4.85
CA LEU A 79 4.51 -7.03 4.09
C LEU A 79 5.10 -5.92 3.23
N VAL A 80 4.27 -5.06 2.62
CA VAL A 80 4.76 -3.96 1.77
C VAL A 80 5.65 -2.96 2.52
N PRO A 81 5.24 -2.38 3.67
CA PRO A 81 6.12 -1.60 4.54
C PRO A 81 7.39 -2.35 4.95
N ALA A 82 7.28 -3.66 5.25
CA ALA A 82 8.43 -4.46 5.64
C ALA A 82 9.45 -4.57 4.49
N CYS A 83 9.01 -4.79 3.24
CA CYS A 83 9.90 -4.77 2.07
C CYS A 83 10.65 -3.44 1.93
N GLY A 84 9.96 -2.32 2.14
CA GLY A 84 10.59 -0.99 2.11
C GLY A 84 11.65 -0.82 3.20
N TYR A 85 11.34 -1.25 4.44
CA TYR A 85 12.27 -1.17 5.56
C TYR A 85 13.49 -2.10 5.39
N TYR A 86 13.26 -3.38 5.13
CA TYR A 86 14.34 -4.36 4.96
C TYR A 86 15.17 -4.09 3.70
N GLY A 87 14.55 -3.60 2.63
CA GLY A 87 15.26 -3.18 1.42
C GLY A 87 16.20 -2.00 1.69
N ALA A 88 15.76 -1.01 2.48
CA ALA A 88 16.63 0.09 2.90
C ALA A 88 17.73 -0.37 3.87
N LYS A 89 17.40 -1.27 4.80
CA LYS A 89 18.34 -1.81 5.79
C LYS A 89 19.45 -2.64 5.15
N ASN A 90 19.10 -3.55 4.26
CA ASN A 90 20.04 -4.49 3.65
C ASN A 90 20.66 -3.95 2.36
N ASN A 91 20.35 -2.70 1.97
CA ASN A 91 20.72 -2.12 0.68
C ASN A 91 20.32 -3.02 -0.50
N ASP A 92 19.17 -3.70 -0.38
CA ASP A 92 18.69 -4.64 -1.37
C ASP A 92 17.73 -3.95 -2.36
N ARG A 93 18.22 -3.83 -3.59
CA ARG A 93 17.50 -3.19 -4.70
C ARG A 93 16.22 -3.94 -5.07
N SER A 94 16.21 -5.27 -4.93
CA SER A 94 15.05 -6.09 -5.29
C SER A 94 13.87 -5.82 -4.34
N LEU A 95 14.12 -5.71 -3.04
CA LEU A 95 13.10 -5.40 -2.03
C LEU A 95 12.51 -3.99 -2.20
N ILE A 96 13.35 -2.99 -2.50
CA ILE A 96 12.87 -1.62 -2.76
C ILE A 96 12.09 -1.56 -4.08
N GLY A 97 12.50 -2.32 -5.09
CA GLY A 97 11.73 -2.49 -6.33
C GLY A 97 10.35 -3.10 -6.06
N MET A 98 10.29 -4.15 -5.23
CA MET A 98 9.03 -4.79 -4.84
C MET A 98 8.11 -3.83 -4.08
N PHE A 99 8.65 -3.02 -3.17
CA PHE A 99 7.88 -1.96 -2.49
C PHE A 99 7.21 -1.01 -3.49
N CYS A 100 7.97 -0.50 -4.47
CA CYS A 100 7.43 0.38 -5.50
C CYS A 100 6.37 -0.31 -6.37
N ALA A 101 6.62 -1.56 -6.78
CA ALA A 101 5.70 -2.34 -7.60
C ALA A 101 4.39 -2.63 -6.85
N CYS A 102 4.45 -3.03 -5.58
CA CYS A 102 3.29 -3.25 -4.73
C CYS A 102 2.50 -1.97 -4.49
N GLY A 103 3.17 -0.82 -4.30
CA GLY A 103 2.53 0.48 -4.18
C GLY A 103 1.72 0.86 -5.42
N LEU A 104 2.30 0.68 -6.62
CA LEU A 104 1.64 0.97 -7.89
C LEU A 104 0.49 -0.01 -8.17
N CYS A 105 0.73 -1.31 -8.01
CA CYS A 105 -0.31 -2.34 -8.17
C CYS A 105 -1.48 -2.09 -7.22
N GLY A 106 -1.19 -1.77 -5.96
CA GLY A 106 -2.21 -1.42 -4.97
C GLY A 106 -2.94 -0.10 -5.26
N ALA A 107 -2.36 0.82 -6.02
CA ALA A 107 -3.05 2.04 -6.49
C ALA A 107 -3.98 1.74 -7.66
N ILE A 108 -3.53 0.94 -8.63
CA ILE A 108 -4.34 0.48 -9.77
C ILE A 108 -5.54 -0.32 -9.26
N TRP A 109 -5.31 -1.26 -8.34
CA TRP A 109 -6.37 -2.08 -7.75
C TRP A 109 -7.44 -1.25 -7.02
N ALA A 110 -7.02 -0.19 -6.32
CA ALA A 110 -7.95 0.72 -5.65
C ALA A 110 -8.87 1.43 -6.65
N ILE A 111 -8.36 1.83 -7.82
CA ILE A 111 -9.18 2.43 -8.88
C ILE A 111 -10.21 1.43 -9.40
N PHE A 112 -9.81 0.18 -9.66
CA PHE A 112 -10.73 -0.87 -10.10
C PHE A 112 -11.84 -1.13 -9.09
N GLN A 113 -11.52 -1.17 -7.79
CA GLN A 113 -12.53 -1.34 -6.74
C GLN A 113 -13.52 -0.17 -6.69
N ILE A 114 -13.04 1.07 -6.80
CA ILE A 114 -13.93 2.26 -6.84
C ILE A 114 -14.83 2.19 -8.08
N MET A 115 -14.27 1.90 -9.26
CA MET A 115 -15.04 1.78 -10.49
C MET A 115 -16.10 0.68 -10.42
N SER A 116 -15.74 -0.49 -9.89
CA SER A 116 -16.67 -1.59 -9.72
C SER A 116 -17.80 -1.25 -8.74
N GLY A 117 -17.47 -0.61 -7.60
CA GLY A 117 -18.47 -0.20 -6.61
C GLY A 117 -19.44 0.86 -7.16
N VAL A 118 -18.91 1.92 -7.77
CA VAL A 118 -19.73 2.97 -8.40
C VAL A 118 -20.57 2.40 -9.53
N GLY A 119 -20.00 1.53 -10.36
CA GLY A 119 -20.70 0.85 -11.46
C GLY A 119 -21.85 -0.01 -10.95
N LEU A 120 -21.63 -0.79 -9.88
CA LEU A 120 -22.67 -1.63 -9.28
C LEU A 120 -23.81 -0.79 -8.69
N VAL A 121 -23.52 0.24 -7.89
CA VAL A 121 -24.57 1.10 -7.32
C VAL A 121 -25.29 1.91 -8.40
N GLY A 122 -24.56 2.40 -9.40
CA GLY A 122 -25.16 3.07 -10.56
C GLY A 122 -26.09 2.14 -11.34
N PHE A 123 -25.68 0.90 -11.57
CA PHE A 123 -26.52 -0.12 -12.20
C PHE A 123 -27.77 -0.43 -11.36
N LEU A 124 -27.63 -0.63 -10.05
CA LEU A 124 -28.77 -0.87 -9.16
C LEU A 124 -29.74 0.32 -9.13
N LYS A 125 -29.23 1.56 -9.13
CA LYS A 125 -30.08 2.76 -9.25
C LYS A 125 -30.87 2.76 -10.55
N VAL A 126 -30.22 2.44 -11.67
CA VAL A 126 -30.90 2.32 -12.97
C VAL A 126 -31.96 1.22 -12.91
N VAL A 127 -31.65 0.03 -12.38
CA VAL A 127 -32.64 -1.06 -12.27
C VAL A 127 -33.84 -0.63 -11.43
N ILE A 128 -33.64 -0.03 -10.26
CA ILE A 128 -34.73 0.43 -9.39
C ILE A 128 -35.53 1.58 -10.02
N GLU A 129 -34.91 2.50 -10.73
CA GLU A 129 -35.62 3.61 -11.39
C GLU A 129 -36.46 3.15 -12.58
N TYR A 130 -35.96 2.17 -13.35
CA TYR A 130 -36.64 1.66 -14.54
C TYR A 130 -37.71 0.62 -14.21
N CYS A 131 -37.46 -0.25 -13.23
CA CYS A 131 -38.40 -1.27 -12.77
C CYS A 131 -39.22 -0.71 -11.60
N GLY A 132 -40.54 -0.61 -11.77
CA GLY A 132 -41.47 -0.34 -10.68
C GLY A 132 -41.70 -1.57 -9.80
N PRO A 133 -42.48 -1.44 -8.72
CA PRO A 133 -42.96 -2.59 -7.97
C PRO A 133 -43.75 -3.53 -8.91
N HIS A 134 -43.72 -4.84 -8.62
CA HIS A 134 -44.41 -5.89 -9.39
C HIS A 134 -44.06 -6.02 -10.88
N GLY A 135 -42.85 -5.61 -11.30
CA GLY A 135 -42.40 -5.77 -12.69
C GLY A 135 -42.98 -4.76 -13.68
N GLU A 136 -43.70 -3.73 -13.20
CA GLU A 136 -44.20 -2.67 -14.07
C GLU A 136 -43.04 -1.81 -14.61
N THR A 137 -42.94 -1.68 -15.93
CA THR A 137 -41.92 -0.82 -16.54
C THR A 137 -42.39 0.63 -16.53
N LYS A 138 -41.67 1.53 -15.84
CA LYS A 138 -42.05 2.96 -15.77
C LYS A 138 -41.80 3.71 -17.07
N LYS A 139 -40.94 3.17 -17.95
CA LYS A 139 -40.65 3.71 -19.29
C LYS A 139 -40.72 2.61 -20.34
N SER A 140 -41.61 2.78 -21.31
CA SER A 140 -41.67 1.93 -22.51
C SER A 140 -40.37 2.07 -23.32
N GLY A 141 -39.77 0.93 -23.69
CA GLY A 141 -38.59 0.86 -24.58
C GLY A 141 -37.21 0.68 -23.91
N GLY A 142 -37.16 0.25 -22.65
CA GLY A 142 -35.90 -0.09 -21.99
C GLY A 142 -35.31 -1.45 -22.45
N PRO A 143 -33.97 -1.63 -22.44
CA PRO A 143 -33.31 -2.87 -22.82
C PRO A 143 -33.36 -3.97 -21.73
N LEU A 144 -34.02 -3.72 -20.60
CA LEU A 144 -34.05 -4.61 -19.44
C LEU A 144 -35.47 -5.17 -19.26
N GLU A 145 -35.58 -6.50 -19.25
CA GLU A 145 -36.81 -7.21 -18.89
C GLU A 145 -36.97 -7.21 -17.36
N CYS A 146 -37.73 -6.26 -16.83
CA CYS A 146 -37.95 -6.10 -15.39
C CYS A 146 -38.76 -7.23 -14.74
N GLU A 147 -39.44 -8.05 -15.56
CA GLU A 147 -40.34 -9.10 -15.09
C GLU A 147 -39.59 -10.15 -14.27
N GLU A 148 -38.36 -10.55 -14.62
CA GLU A 148 -37.65 -11.57 -13.83
C GLU A 148 -37.06 -11.03 -12.52
N VAL A 149 -36.69 -9.75 -12.48
CA VAL A 149 -35.92 -9.18 -11.36
C VAL A 149 -36.81 -8.77 -10.19
N THR A 150 -38.02 -8.27 -10.48
CA THR A 150 -38.87 -7.59 -9.48
C THR A 150 -40.26 -8.20 -9.30
N LYS A 151 -40.55 -9.32 -9.97
CA LYS A 151 -41.88 -9.96 -9.93
C LYS A 151 -42.32 -10.39 -8.54
N ASP A 152 -41.38 -10.86 -7.72
CA ASP A 152 -41.67 -11.35 -6.37
C ASP A 152 -41.51 -10.26 -5.29
N TRP A 153 -41.25 -9.01 -5.68
CA TRP A 153 -41.01 -7.93 -4.72
C TRP A 153 -42.34 -7.27 -4.33
N ASP A 154 -42.62 -7.27 -3.03
CA ASP A 154 -43.68 -6.47 -2.43
C ASP A 154 -43.27 -4.97 -2.36
N GLU A 155 -44.23 -4.06 -2.19
CA GLU A 155 -43.98 -2.61 -2.12
C GLU A 155 -42.99 -2.27 -0.99
N ALA A 156 -43.12 -2.93 0.16
CA ALA A 156 -42.20 -2.76 1.28
C ALA A 156 -40.75 -3.17 0.93
N GLN A 157 -40.58 -4.28 0.20
CA GLN A 157 -39.26 -4.75 -0.22
C GLN A 157 -38.61 -3.81 -1.25
N TYR A 158 -39.43 -3.23 -2.13
CA TYR A 158 -38.96 -2.24 -3.10
C TYR A 158 -38.48 -0.96 -2.42
N ASP A 159 -39.23 -0.44 -1.44
CA ASP A 159 -38.82 0.74 -0.68
C ASP A 159 -37.57 0.48 0.16
N ASP A 160 -37.45 -0.71 0.77
CA ASP A 160 -36.23 -1.15 1.46
C ASP A 160 -35.03 -1.21 0.52
N ALA A 161 -35.19 -1.77 -0.69
CA ALA A 161 -34.14 -1.84 -1.70
C ALA A 161 -33.69 -0.44 -2.16
N LYS A 162 -34.62 0.48 -2.36
CA LYS A 162 -34.33 1.87 -2.71
C LYS A 162 -33.53 2.56 -1.60
N HIS A 163 -33.97 2.40 -0.35
CA HIS A 163 -33.27 2.97 0.80
C HIS A 163 -31.86 2.38 0.95
N LEU A 164 -31.71 1.07 0.73
CA LEU A 164 -30.42 0.37 0.76
C LEU A 164 -29.47 0.89 -0.33
N VAL A 165 -29.96 1.15 -1.54
CA VAL A 165 -29.15 1.72 -2.63
C VAL A 165 -28.73 3.16 -2.34
N ASP A 166 -29.57 3.97 -1.70
CA ASP A 166 -29.18 5.32 -1.27
C ASP A 166 -28.15 5.30 -0.14
N ILE A 167 -28.31 4.41 0.85
CA ILE A 167 -27.29 4.17 1.88
C ILE A 167 -25.97 3.72 1.24
N ALA A 168 -26.02 2.77 0.31
CA ALA A 168 -24.84 2.29 -0.40
C ALA A 168 -24.15 3.43 -1.18
N GLY A 169 -24.92 4.34 -1.78
CA GLY A 169 -24.40 5.54 -2.43
C GLY A 169 -23.61 6.45 -1.49
N TRP A 170 -24.18 6.76 -0.32
CA TRP A 170 -23.49 7.54 0.73
C TRP A 170 -22.23 6.84 1.24
N PHE A 171 -22.30 5.53 1.41
CA PHE A 171 -21.17 4.73 1.85
C PHE A 171 -20.02 4.73 0.82
N ILE A 172 -20.33 4.57 -0.47
CA ILE A 172 -19.33 4.69 -1.55
C ILE A 172 -18.71 6.09 -1.57
N ALA A 173 -19.51 7.15 -1.41
CA ALA A 173 -18.98 8.50 -1.31
C ALA A 173 -17.99 8.64 -0.14
N GLY A 174 -18.32 8.07 1.03
CA GLY A 174 -17.42 7.99 2.18
C GLY A 174 -16.13 7.23 1.89
N ILE A 175 -16.21 6.08 1.21
CA ILE A 175 -15.03 5.32 0.76
C ILE A 175 -14.16 6.17 -0.16
N ILE A 176 -14.75 6.85 -1.16
CA ILE A 176 -13.99 7.70 -2.09
C ILE A 176 -13.25 8.81 -1.32
N CYS A 177 -13.91 9.44 -0.35
CA CYS A 177 -13.30 10.46 0.50
C CYS A 177 -12.09 9.92 1.29
N LEU A 178 -12.12 8.67 1.75
CA LEU A 178 -11.01 8.02 2.47
C LEU A 178 -9.93 7.45 1.52
N ALA A 179 -10.34 6.96 0.36
CA ALA A 179 -9.47 6.35 -0.63
C ALA A 179 -8.58 7.38 -1.33
N LEU A 180 -9.06 8.62 -1.52
CA LEU A 180 -8.29 9.70 -2.14
C LEU A 180 -6.99 10.02 -1.37
N PRO A 181 -7.00 10.29 -0.04
CA PRO A 181 -5.77 10.42 0.73
C PRO A 181 -4.87 9.19 0.65
N ALA A 182 -5.43 7.99 0.72
CA ALA A 182 -4.66 6.74 0.61
C ALA A 182 -3.97 6.62 -0.76
N PHE A 183 -4.66 7.01 -1.83
CA PHE A 183 -4.13 7.03 -3.18
C PHE A 183 -2.96 8.02 -3.30
N ILE A 184 -3.12 9.24 -2.77
CA ILE A 184 -2.06 10.26 -2.74
C ILE A 184 -0.85 9.75 -1.95
N LEU A 185 -1.06 9.10 -0.80
CA LEU A 185 0.02 8.49 -0.01
C LEU A 185 0.75 7.40 -0.80
N LYS A 186 0.03 6.51 -1.51
CA LYS A 186 0.64 5.47 -2.35
C LYS A 186 1.47 6.07 -3.50
N CYS A 187 0.95 7.10 -4.18
CA CYS A 187 1.70 7.82 -5.22
C CYS A 187 2.95 8.51 -4.64
N ALA A 188 2.83 9.15 -3.49
CA ALA A 188 3.96 9.76 -2.80
C ALA A 188 5.01 8.71 -2.40
N SER A 189 4.58 7.59 -1.82
CA SER A 189 5.45 6.44 -1.50
C SER A 189 6.18 5.91 -2.73
N PHE A 190 5.51 5.82 -3.88
CA PHE A 190 6.14 5.43 -5.15
C PHE A 190 7.22 6.43 -5.58
N VAL A 191 6.90 7.73 -5.60
CA VAL A 191 7.85 8.78 -6.02
C VAL A 191 9.07 8.84 -5.09
N TYR A 192 8.86 8.80 -3.78
CA TYR A 192 9.96 8.81 -2.80
C TYR A 192 10.75 7.50 -2.81
N GLY A 193 10.08 6.35 -2.97
CA GLY A 193 10.71 5.04 -3.11
C GLY A 193 11.58 4.95 -4.36
N PHE A 194 11.08 5.45 -5.50
CA PHE A 194 11.84 5.50 -6.76
C PHE A 194 13.05 6.45 -6.66
N LYS A 195 12.88 7.60 -6.00
CA LYS A 195 14.00 8.53 -5.75
C LYS A 195 15.08 7.88 -4.87
N LEU A 196 14.69 7.13 -3.83
CA LEU A 196 15.61 6.37 -2.98
C LEU A 196 16.31 5.28 -3.79
N PHE A 197 15.56 4.53 -4.61
CA PHE A 197 16.08 3.50 -5.50
C PHE A 197 17.19 4.03 -6.42
N ASN A 198 16.95 5.16 -7.09
CA ASN A 198 17.94 5.78 -7.97
C ASN A 198 19.20 6.24 -7.22
N ARG A 199 19.06 6.74 -5.98
CA ARG A 199 20.22 7.15 -5.17
C ARG A 199 21.09 5.96 -4.76
N MET A 200 20.48 4.81 -4.43
CA MET A 200 21.25 3.59 -4.14
C MET A 200 21.89 2.99 -5.40
N GLN A 201 21.29 3.18 -6.57
CA GLN A 201 21.94 2.82 -7.84
C GLN A 201 23.22 3.62 -8.07
N ASN A 202 23.22 4.89 -7.68
CA ASN A 202 24.36 5.81 -7.80
C ASN A 202 25.43 5.62 -6.70
N GLY A 203 25.39 4.53 -5.93
CA GLY A 203 26.41 4.23 -4.92
C GLY A 203 26.21 4.92 -3.57
N ALA A 204 25.02 5.47 -3.28
CA ALA A 204 24.69 5.87 -1.92
C ALA A 204 24.55 4.61 -1.04
N VAL A 205 25.58 4.30 -0.25
CA VAL A 205 25.60 3.13 0.64
C VAL A 205 25.01 3.51 1.99
N ILE A 206 23.97 2.79 2.42
CA ILE A 206 23.51 2.78 3.81
C ILE A 206 24.46 1.84 4.55
N VAL A 207 25.34 2.39 5.38
CA VAL A 207 26.29 1.60 6.13
C VAL A 207 25.59 1.12 7.40
N VAL A 208 25.21 -0.16 7.45
CA VAL A 208 24.75 -0.74 8.71
C VAL A 208 25.97 -0.88 9.62
N PRO A 209 25.98 -0.29 10.82
CA PRO A 209 27.09 -0.49 11.73
C PRO A 209 27.21 -1.99 12.01
N PRO A 210 28.43 -2.56 12.01
CA PRO A 210 28.62 -3.96 12.33
C PRO A 210 27.94 -4.23 13.67
N THR A 211 26.96 -5.12 13.65
CA THR A 211 26.33 -5.62 14.87
C THR A 211 27.39 -6.46 15.55
N ASN A 212 28.16 -5.83 16.45
CA ASN A 212 29.16 -6.49 17.26
C ASN A 212 28.47 -7.52 18.17
N HIS A 213 28.11 -8.67 17.61
CA HIS A 213 27.49 -9.78 18.33
C HIS A 213 28.50 -10.54 19.21
N GLY A 214 29.70 -10.01 19.43
CA GLY A 214 30.73 -10.66 20.23
C GLY A 214 31.95 -9.81 20.59
N GLN A 215 31.85 -8.49 20.66
CA GLN A 215 32.91 -7.69 21.30
C GLN A 215 32.60 -7.48 22.79
N THR A 216 33.01 -8.45 23.59
CA THR A 216 33.79 -8.12 24.80
C THR A 216 35.02 -7.32 24.35
N PHE A 217 35.14 -6.08 24.82
CA PHE A 217 36.37 -5.27 24.72
C PHE A 217 37.58 -6.04 25.31
N PRO A 218 38.84 -5.71 24.97
CA PRO A 218 39.49 -5.54 23.67
C PRO A 218 40.72 -6.49 23.53
N VAL A 219 41.26 -6.71 22.33
CA VAL A 219 42.70 -7.00 22.15
C VAL A 219 43.27 -5.91 21.27
N ALA A 220 44.11 -5.07 21.88
CA ALA A 220 44.84 -4.01 21.23
C ALA A 220 45.80 -4.61 20.20
N VAL A 221 45.63 -4.26 18.93
CA VAL A 221 46.65 -4.46 17.91
C VAL A 221 47.46 -3.18 17.81
N GLN A 222 48.68 -3.28 18.32
CA GLN A 222 49.71 -2.25 18.33
C GLN A 222 50.11 -1.91 16.89
N GLN A 223 50.00 -0.63 16.51
CA GLN A 223 50.52 -0.12 15.25
C GLN A 223 52.03 -0.35 15.17
N GLN A 224 52.48 -1.15 14.21
CA GLN A 224 53.89 -1.18 13.81
C GLN A 224 54.09 -0.15 12.69
N HIS A 225 54.69 0.99 13.06
CA HIS A 225 55.33 1.91 12.12
C HIS A 225 56.34 1.13 11.27
N GLN A 226 56.18 1.17 9.94
CA GLN A 226 57.27 0.90 9.03
C GLN A 226 57.87 2.25 8.60
N LEU A 227 59.13 2.43 8.99
CA LEU A 227 60.07 3.43 8.48
C LEU A 227 60.60 2.97 7.12
#